data_AF-A0A1C3CW15-F1
#
_entry.id   AF-A0A1C3CW15-F1
#
_cell.length_a   1.000
_cell.length_b   1.000
_cell.length_c   1.000
_cell.angle_alpha   90.00
_cell.angle_beta   90.00
_cell.angle_gamma   90.00
#
_symmetry.space_group_name_H-M   'P 1'
#
loop_
_entity.id
_entity.type
_entity.pdbx_description
1 polymer ?
#
loop_
_entity_poly.entity_id
_entity_poly.type
_entity_poly.pdbx_seq_one_letter_code
_entity_poly.pdbx_strand_id
1 'polypeptide(L)'
;MQNIQFADEKNSQPNALENFEKDEQRRKEEANINAQPFLAKVMLRYSDDGSVKGQMQLTSSNKKDAVFIIRNKLNNTIMAIVQVPRGHSEKIEMPVGEYLIEYAQGDGVWQGLGEFWGYGTHFNKSRLHHSVYQEIIPNGTRTHGTGIILDVEDGTVSEDISKKQFVSD
;
A
#
# COMPACT_ATOMS: atom_id res chain seq x y z
N MET A 1 -57.28 21.43 37.16
CA MET A 1 -56.47 20.32 36.61
C MET A 1 -55.38 20.95 35.76
N GLN A 2 -54.12 20.90 36.22
CA GLN A 2 -52.96 21.43 35.48
C GLN A 2 -52.34 20.30 34.66
N ASN A 3 -52.23 20.50 33.35
CA ASN A 3 -51.45 19.64 32.46
C ASN A 3 -49.96 19.97 32.67
N ILE A 4 -49.19 18.99 33.14
CA ILE A 4 -47.74 19.04 33.11
C ILE A 4 -47.31 18.29 31.84
N GLN A 5 -46.87 19.04 30.83
CA GLN A 5 -46.14 18.48 29.69
C GLN A 5 -44.70 18.23 30.15
N PHE A 6 -44.31 16.96 30.23
CA PHE A 6 -42.90 16.58 30.29
C PHE A 6 -42.34 16.69 28.88
N ALA A 7 -41.49 17.69 28.64
CA ALA A 7 -40.65 17.71 27.46
C ALA A 7 -39.51 16.71 27.67
N ASP A 8 -39.58 15.56 26.98
CA ASP A 8 -38.42 14.70 26.78
C ASP A 8 -37.44 15.47 25.89
N GLU A 9 -36.47 16.15 26.51
CA GLU A 9 -35.26 16.59 25.82
C GLU A 9 -34.49 15.33 25.39
N LYS A 10 -34.81 14.82 24.20
CA LYS A 10 -33.91 13.92 23.48
C LYS A 10 -32.59 14.65 23.31
N ASN A 11 -31.63 14.23 24.13
CA ASN A 11 -30.24 14.61 24.10
C ASN A 11 -29.68 14.40 22.67
N SER A 12 -29.81 15.41 21.82
CA SER A 12 -29.37 15.41 20.42
C SER A 12 -27.90 15.81 20.35
N GLN A 13 -27.06 15.19 21.19
CA GLN A 13 -25.63 15.25 20.96
C GLN A 13 -25.31 14.24 19.85
N PRO A 14 -24.76 14.68 18.72
CA PRO A 14 -24.37 13.76 17.66
C PRO A 14 -23.40 12.73 18.23
N ASN A 15 -23.69 11.45 17.96
CA ASN A 15 -22.82 10.35 18.35
C ASN A 15 -21.41 10.61 17.80
N ALA A 16 -20.39 10.52 18.64
CA ALA A 16 -19.00 10.72 18.24
C ALA A 16 -18.58 9.84 17.03
N LEU A 17 -19.20 8.66 16.90
CA LEU A 17 -19.04 7.78 15.74
C LEU A 17 -19.64 8.38 14.47
N GLU A 18 -20.82 8.98 14.57
CA GLU A 18 -21.54 9.57 13.42
C GLU A 18 -20.83 10.84 12.91
N ASN A 19 -20.20 11.60 13.81
CA ASN A 19 -19.33 12.72 13.42
C ASN A 19 -18.03 12.23 12.77
N PHE A 20 -17.44 11.15 13.27
CA PHE A 20 -16.25 10.55 12.67
C PHE A 20 -16.52 10.05 11.25
N GLU A 21 -17.64 9.35 11.03
CA GLU A 21 -18.07 8.88 9.71
C GLU A 21 -18.32 10.03 8.74
N LYS A 22 -19.01 11.10 9.19
CA LYS A 22 -19.24 12.31 8.37
C LYS A 22 -17.94 13.02 8.01
N ASP A 23 -17.00 13.12 8.95
CA ASP A 23 -15.68 13.73 8.70
C ASP A 23 -14.81 12.86 7.77
N GLU A 24 -14.92 11.54 7.82
CA GLU A 24 -14.26 10.65 6.86
C GLU A 24 -14.87 10.80 5.46
N GLN A 25 -16.19 10.90 5.38
CA GLN A 25 -16.90 11.08 4.11
C GLN A 25 -16.60 12.44 3.46
N ARG A 26 -16.58 13.53 4.24
CA ARG A 26 -16.17 14.86 3.75
C ARG A 26 -14.72 14.85 3.25
N ARG A 27 -13.81 14.18 3.95
CA ARG A 27 -12.41 14.04 3.52
C ARG A 27 -12.26 13.24 2.22
N LYS A 28 -13.08 12.20 2.01
CA LYS A 28 -13.15 11.45 0.75
C LYS A 28 -13.63 12.34 -0.39
N GLU A 29 -14.67 13.13 -0.17
CA GLU A 29 -15.22 14.06 -1.17
C GLU A 29 -14.20 15.15 -1.56
N GLU A 30 -13.53 15.76 -0.58
CA GLU A 30 -12.47 16.77 -0.81
C GLU A 30 -11.26 16.18 -1.55
N ALA A 31 -10.86 14.95 -1.22
CA ALA A 31 -9.78 14.24 -1.92
C ALA A 31 -10.13 13.91 -3.38
N ASN A 32 -11.42 13.62 -3.65
CA ASN A 32 -11.91 13.34 -5.00
C ASN A 32 -11.89 14.58 -5.90
N ILE A 33 -12.23 15.76 -5.36
CA ILE A 33 -12.27 17.02 -6.14
C ILE A 33 -10.87 17.40 -6.65
N ASN A 34 -9.82 17.08 -5.89
CA ASN A 34 -8.43 17.41 -6.22
C ASN A 34 -7.62 16.20 -6.71
N ALA A 35 -8.27 15.12 -7.11
CA ALA A 35 -7.61 13.88 -7.46
C ALA A 35 -6.69 14.05 -8.68
N GLN A 36 -5.39 13.91 -8.44
CA GLN A 36 -4.39 13.79 -9.50
C GLN A 36 -4.42 12.37 -10.08
N PRO A 37 -4.08 12.19 -11.37
CA PRO A 37 -3.95 10.86 -11.96
C PRO A 37 -2.98 9.99 -11.15
N PHE A 38 -3.37 8.73 -10.88
CA PHE A 38 -2.47 7.75 -10.27
C PHE A 38 -1.42 7.32 -11.30
N LEU A 39 -0.20 7.83 -11.15
CA LEU A 39 0.92 7.55 -12.06
C LEU A 39 1.86 6.50 -11.48
N ALA A 40 2.50 5.75 -12.38
CA ALA A 40 3.58 4.86 -12.02
C ALA A 40 4.74 5.65 -11.40
N LYS A 41 5.26 5.14 -10.28
CA LYS A 41 6.36 5.77 -9.54
C LYS A 41 7.13 4.73 -8.77
N VAL A 42 8.45 4.76 -8.87
CA VAL A 42 9.36 3.88 -8.14
C VAL A 42 10.22 4.73 -7.21
N MET A 43 10.29 4.34 -5.94
CA MET A 43 11.20 4.91 -4.96
C MET A 43 12.07 3.81 -4.36
N LEU A 44 13.37 3.85 -4.63
CA LEU A 44 14.35 2.91 -4.09
C LEU A 44 15.02 3.50 -2.85
N ARG A 45 15.26 2.68 -1.83
CA ARG A 45 15.80 3.08 -0.52
C ARG A 45 17.12 2.37 -0.18
N TYR A 46 17.72 1.68 -1.14
CA TYR A 46 19.05 1.09 -1.03
C TYR A 46 20.03 1.82 -1.94
N SER A 47 21.30 1.81 -1.53
CA SER A 47 22.40 2.39 -2.30
C SER A 47 22.81 1.47 -3.44
N ASP A 48 23.44 2.04 -4.46
CA ASP A 48 24.13 1.27 -5.49
C ASP A 48 25.53 0.92 -5.00
N ASP A 49 25.64 -0.17 -4.24
CA ASP A 49 26.86 -0.65 -3.59
C ASP A 49 27.59 -1.74 -4.41
N GLY A 50 27.19 -1.94 -5.66
CA GLY A 50 27.70 -3.03 -6.52
C GLY A 50 27.13 -4.41 -6.18
N SER A 51 26.12 -4.49 -5.30
CA SER A 51 25.40 -5.74 -5.05
C SER A 51 24.77 -6.30 -6.32
N VAL A 52 24.80 -7.63 -6.45
CA VAL A 52 24.08 -8.35 -7.51
C VAL A 52 22.59 -8.13 -7.31
N LYS A 53 21.91 -7.74 -8.38
CA LYS A 53 20.47 -7.44 -8.40
C LYS A 53 19.76 -8.37 -9.37
N GLY A 54 18.49 -8.63 -9.10
CA GLY A 54 17.59 -9.35 -9.99
C GLY A 54 16.26 -8.62 -10.13
N GLN A 55 15.63 -8.86 -11.27
CA GLN A 55 14.36 -8.22 -11.62
C GLN A 55 13.20 -8.83 -10.84
N MET A 56 12.43 -7.97 -10.18
CA MET A 56 11.17 -8.30 -9.53
C MET A 56 10.03 -7.55 -10.23
N GLN A 57 8.92 -8.22 -10.49
CA GLN A 57 7.75 -7.64 -11.16
C GLN A 57 6.57 -7.50 -10.19
N LEU A 58 5.97 -6.31 -10.18
CA LEU A 58 4.83 -5.96 -9.35
C LEU A 58 3.65 -5.62 -10.25
N THR A 59 2.56 -6.36 -10.15
CA THR A 59 1.39 -6.21 -11.02
C THR A 59 0.17 -5.83 -10.20
N SER A 60 -0.46 -4.71 -10.55
CA SER A 60 -1.72 -4.28 -9.98
C SER A 60 -2.89 -5.07 -10.57
N SER A 61 -4.05 -4.99 -9.93
CA SER A 61 -5.28 -5.57 -10.49
C SER A 61 -5.80 -4.74 -11.66
N ASN A 62 -6.63 -5.34 -12.51
CA ASN A 62 -7.28 -4.62 -13.62
C ASN A 62 -8.25 -3.51 -13.14
N LYS A 63 -8.65 -3.54 -11.86
CA LYS A 63 -9.70 -2.67 -11.31
C LYS A 63 -9.18 -1.60 -10.36
N LYS A 64 -8.04 -1.82 -9.70
CA LYS A 64 -7.53 -0.95 -8.63
C LYS A 64 -6.07 -0.60 -8.84
N ASP A 65 -5.75 0.65 -8.54
CA ASP A 65 -4.37 1.10 -8.43
C ASP A 65 -3.73 0.46 -7.20
N ALA A 66 -2.42 0.24 -7.24
CA ALA A 66 -1.70 -0.41 -6.15
C ALA A 66 -0.46 0.38 -5.73
N VAL A 67 -0.22 0.43 -4.43
CA VAL A 67 1.08 0.80 -3.86
C VAL A 67 1.65 -0.44 -3.20
N PHE A 68 2.87 -0.81 -3.59
CA PHE A 68 3.64 -1.88 -2.96
C PHE A 68 4.75 -1.28 -2.10
N ILE A 69 4.96 -1.88 -0.93
CA ILE A 69 6.08 -1.63 -0.05
C ILE A 69 6.85 -2.94 0.04
N ILE A 70 8.14 -2.88 -0.25
CA ILE A 70 9.03 -4.04 -0.21
C ILE A 70 10.01 -3.83 0.92
N ARG A 71 10.06 -4.77 1.84
CA ARG A 71 10.96 -4.76 2.99
C ARG A 71 11.91 -5.93 2.92
N ASN A 72 13.16 -5.71 3.32
CA ASN A 72 14.07 -6.82 3.58
C ASN A 72 13.55 -7.64 4.77
N LYS A 73 13.42 -8.95 4.60
CA LYS A 73 12.79 -9.82 5.60
C LYS A 73 13.63 -10.00 6.87
N LEU A 74 14.96 -9.86 6.77
CA LEU A 74 15.88 -10.05 7.91
C LEU A 74 15.82 -8.89 8.90
N ASN A 75 15.82 -7.65 8.40
CA ASN A 75 15.94 -6.44 9.23
C ASN A 75 14.70 -5.51 9.15
N ASN A 76 13.69 -5.90 8.38
CA ASN A 76 12.44 -5.18 8.17
C ASN A 76 12.59 -3.77 7.56
N THR A 77 13.74 -3.45 6.97
CA THR A 77 14.00 -2.14 6.36
C THR A 77 13.25 -1.99 5.04
N ILE A 78 12.64 -0.83 4.79
CA ILE A 78 12.01 -0.52 3.51
C ILE A 78 13.09 -0.41 2.45
N MET A 79 12.97 -1.22 1.41
CA MET A 79 13.91 -1.28 0.28
C MET A 79 13.35 -0.57 -0.94
N ALA A 80 12.05 -0.70 -1.19
CA ALA A 80 11.39 -0.03 -2.30
C ALA A 80 9.93 0.30 -1.96
N ILE A 81 9.43 1.36 -2.59
CA ILE A 81 8.01 1.70 -2.63
C ILE A 81 7.64 1.93 -4.10
N VAL A 82 6.61 1.23 -4.57
CA VAL A 82 6.25 1.22 -5.99
C VAL A 82 4.76 1.46 -6.18
N GLN A 83 4.43 2.49 -6.94
CA GLN A 83 3.08 2.76 -7.42
C GLN A 83 2.88 2.10 -8.77
N VAL A 84 1.84 1.29 -8.88
CA VAL A 84 1.47 0.59 -10.11
C VAL A 84 0.01 0.92 -10.45
N PRO A 85 -0.24 1.66 -11.54
CA PRO A 85 -1.60 1.95 -11.98
C PRO A 85 -2.36 0.67 -12.31
N ARG A 86 -3.68 0.67 -12.17
CA ARG A 86 -4.56 -0.47 -12.46
C ARG A 86 -4.28 -1.09 -13.83
N GLY A 87 -4.21 -2.41 -13.90
CA GLY A 87 -3.92 -3.18 -15.11
C GLY A 87 -2.49 -3.06 -15.64
N HIS A 88 -1.59 -2.41 -14.90
CA HIS A 88 -0.19 -2.27 -15.28
C HIS A 88 0.73 -3.15 -14.42
N SER A 89 1.96 -3.28 -14.87
CA SER A 89 3.04 -3.91 -14.12
C SER A 89 4.27 -3.03 -14.13
N GLU A 90 4.96 -3.00 -12.99
CA GLU A 90 6.25 -2.33 -12.86
C GLU A 90 7.35 -3.36 -12.56
N LYS A 91 8.53 -3.12 -13.12
CA LYS A 91 9.72 -3.94 -12.92
C LYS A 91 10.76 -3.15 -12.17
N ILE A 92 11.33 -3.75 -11.12
CA ILE A 92 12.36 -3.14 -10.30
C ILE A 92 13.54 -4.10 -10.11
N GLU A 93 14.75 -3.56 -9.96
CA GLU A 93 15.98 -4.34 -9.78
C GLU A 93 16.36 -4.39 -8.30
N MET A 94 16.04 -5.49 -7.62
CA MET A 94 16.24 -5.65 -6.18
C MET A 94 17.52 -6.45 -5.88
N PRO A 95 18.29 -6.14 -4.83
CA PRO A 95 19.45 -6.94 -4.43
C PRO A 95 19.10 -8.41 -4.18
N VAL A 96 20.08 -9.31 -4.18
CA VAL A 96 19.87 -10.69 -3.72
C VAL A 96 19.45 -10.71 -2.25
N GLY A 97 18.36 -11.41 -1.92
CA GLY A 97 17.82 -11.48 -0.57
C GLY A 97 16.37 -11.97 -0.49
N GLU A 98 15.84 -12.09 0.72
CA GLU A 98 14.43 -12.37 0.98
C GLU A 98 13.66 -11.10 1.35
N TYR A 99 12.41 -11.03 0.90
CA TYR A 99 11.59 -9.84 1.00
C TYR A 99 10.19 -10.13 1.56
N LEU A 100 9.65 -9.14 2.27
CA LEU A 100 8.23 -9.04 2.59
C LEU A 100 7.62 -7.99 1.67
N ILE A 101 6.50 -8.33 1.03
CA ILE A 101 5.75 -7.39 0.20
C ILE A 101 4.42 -7.09 0.87
N GLU A 102 4.21 -5.81 1.15
CA GLU A 102 2.97 -5.25 1.64
C GLU A 102 2.36 -4.39 0.53
N TYR A 103 1.04 -4.30 0.45
CA TYR A 103 0.39 -3.52 -0.59
C TYR A 103 -0.95 -2.94 -0.17
N ALA A 104 -1.26 -1.77 -0.68
CA ALA A 104 -2.58 -1.14 -0.54
C ALA A 104 -3.17 -0.94 -1.93
N GLN A 105 -4.50 -1.10 -2.03
CA GLN A 105 -5.24 -0.91 -3.28
C GLN A 105 -6.22 0.25 -3.13
N GLY A 106 -6.23 1.15 -4.11
CA GLY A 106 -7.16 2.26 -4.21
C GLY A 106 -8.02 2.15 -5.46
N ASP A 107 -9.23 2.71 -5.41
CA ASP A 107 -9.97 3.06 -6.63
C ASP A 107 -9.29 4.27 -7.29
N GLY A 108 -9.54 4.49 -8.59
CA GLY A 108 -8.78 5.43 -9.45
C GLY A 108 -8.77 6.92 -9.06
N VAL A 109 -9.20 7.24 -7.84
CA VAL A 109 -9.18 8.56 -7.20
C VAL A 109 -8.08 8.64 -6.12
N TRP A 110 -7.36 7.55 -5.90
CA TRP A 110 -6.24 7.47 -4.98
C TRP A 110 -5.04 8.29 -5.50
N GLN A 111 -4.44 9.13 -4.65
CA GLN A 111 -3.39 10.07 -5.08
C GLN A 111 -1.95 9.56 -4.84
N GLY A 112 -1.80 8.33 -4.35
CA GLY A 112 -0.49 7.68 -4.29
C GLY A 112 0.55 8.34 -3.36
N LEU A 113 1.84 8.25 -3.71
CA LEU A 113 2.96 8.67 -2.84
C LEU A 113 3.14 10.20 -2.75
N GLY A 114 2.40 10.99 -3.53
CA GLY A 114 2.54 12.44 -3.62
C GLY A 114 1.93 13.17 -2.43
N GLU A 115 0.69 12.85 -2.05
CA GLU A 115 -0.02 13.58 -0.98
C GLU A 115 -0.92 12.74 -0.05
N PHE A 116 -1.21 11.47 -0.33
CA PHE A 116 -2.18 10.72 0.49
C PHE A 116 -1.72 9.31 0.85
N TRP A 117 -0.89 9.26 1.90
CA TRP A 117 -1.18 8.35 3.01
C TRP A 117 -2.52 8.77 3.62
N GLY A 118 -3.65 8.38 3.03
CA GLY A 118 -4.95 8.68 3.62
C GLY A 118 -5.00 8.21 5.08
N TYR A 119 -5.65 8.98 5.96
CA TYR A 119 -6.07 8.46 7.25
C TYR A 119 -7.00 7.27 6.96
N GLY A 120 -6.54 6.03 7.19
CA GLY A 120 -7.32 4.81 6.95
C GLY A 120 -6.89 3.95 5.74
N THR A 121 -5.74 4.20 5.11
CA THR A 121 -5.19 3.24 4.13
C THR A 121 -4.81 1.93 4.83
N HIS A 122 -5.50 0.85 4.50
CA HIS A 122 -5.19 -0.50 4.98
C HIS A 122 -4.20 -1.16 4.03
N PHE A 123 -3.13 -1.71 4.59
CA PHE A 123 -2.16 -2.49 3.83
C PHE A 123 -2.45 -3.98 4.00
N ASN A 124 -2.14 -4.74 2.98
CA ASN A 124 -2.24 -6.19 2.99
C ASN A 124 -0.83 -6.74 2.88
N LYS A 125 -0.55 -7.78 3.62
CA LYS A 125 0.71 -8.51 3.53
C LYS A 125 0.52 -9.70 2.61
N SER A 126 1.42 -9.82 1.63
CA SER A 126 1.47 -11.01 0.78
C SER A 126 1.88 -12.22 1.59
N ARG A 127 1.20 -13.35 1.40
CA ARG A 127 1.62 -14.64 1.98
C ARG A 127 2.64 -15.40 1.13
N LEU A 128 2.94 -14.92 -0.08
CA LEU A 128 3.89 -15.55 -0.97
C LEU A 128 5.32 -15.34 -0.46
N HIS A 129 6.19 -16.29 -0.79
CA HIS A 129 7.62 -16.14 -0.56
C HIS A 129 8.21 -15.28 -1.68
N HIS A 130 8.75 -14.11 -1.30
CA HIS A 130 9.41 -13.19 -2.22
C HIS A 130 10.91 -13.17 -1.95
N SER A 131 11.68 -13.36 -2.99
CA SER A 131 13.13 -13.40 -2.95
C SER A 131 13.74 -13.08 -4.30
N VAL A 132 14.94 -12.53 -4.24
CA VAL A 132 15.86 -12.47 -5.36
C VAL A 132 17.02 -13.39 -5.05
N TYR A 133 17.34 -14.30 -5.96
CA TYR A 133 18.44 -15.25 -5.80
C TYR A 133 19.26 -15.37 -7.08
N GLN A 134 20.49 -15.82 -6.90
CA GLN A 134 21.43 -16.08 -7.99
C GLN A 134 21.59 -17.58 -8.18
N GLU A 135 21.46 -18.02 -9.43
CA GLU A 135 21.69 -19.38 -9.87
C GLU A 135 23.01 -19.45 -10.65
N ILE A 136 23.85 -20.43 -10.32
CA ILE A 136 25.06 -20.72 -11.10
C ILE A 136 24.66 -21.67 -12.23
N ILE A 137 24.94 -21.24 -13.47
CA ILE A 137 24.68 -22.01 -14.68
C ILE A 137 26.00 -22.32 -15.40
N PRO A 138 26.05 -23.32 -16.31
CA PRO A 138 27.32 -23.75 -16.93
C PRO A 138 28.17 -22.65 -17.58
N ASN A 139 27.54 -21.55 -18.03
CA ASN A 139 28.19 -20.44 -18.73
C ASN A 139 28.15 -19.10 -17.95
N GLY A 140 27.92 -19.13 -16.64
CA GLY A 140 27.93 -17.92 -15.81
C GLY A 140 26.90 -17.94 -14.69
N THR A 141 26.31 -16.78 -14.40
CA THR A 141 25.29 -16.65 -13.35
C THR A 141 24.02 -16.00 -13.90
N ARG A 142 22.86 -16.49 -13.47
CA ARG A 142 21.56 -15.90 -13.75
C ARG A 142 20.90 -15.48 -12.45
N THR A 143 20.26 -14.31 -12.44
CA THR A 143 19.51 -13.81 -11.29
C THR A 143 18.02 -13.98 -11.55
N HIS A 144 17.29 -14.37 -10.50
CA HIS A 144 15.85 -14.57 -10.52
C HIS A 144 15.23 -13.72 -9.42
N GLY A 145 14.09 -13.10 -9.70
CA GLY A 145 13.30 -12.39 -8.70
C GLY A 145 11.85 -12.88 -8.71
N THR A 146 11.31 -13.13 -7.53
CA THR A 146 9.89 -13.44 -7.33
C THR A 146 9.19 -12.18 -6.87
N GLY A 147 8.19 -11.75 -7.65
CA GLY A 147 7.38 -10.59 -7.36
C GLY A 147 5.94 -10.96 -7.03
N ILE A 148 5.00 -10.06 -7.29
CA ILE A 148 3.59 -10.25 -6.92
C ILE A 148 2.65 -9.81 -8.03
N ILE A 149 1.55 -10.55 -8.16
CA ILE A 149 0.40 -10.18 -8.99
C ILE A 149 -0.82 -10.09 -8.07
N LEU A 150 -1.53 -8.98 -8.11
CA LEU A 150 -2.81 -8.81 -7.41
C LEU A 150 -3.97 -9.32 -8.28
N ASP A 151 -5.03 -9.86 -7.67
CA ASP A 151 -6.18 -10.58 -8.28
C ASP A 151 -5.98 -12.07 -8.61
N VAL A 152 -4.97 -12.72 -8.03
CA VAL A 152 -4.88 -14.19 -7.97
C VAL A 152 -5.33 -14.65 -6.58
N GLU A 153 -6.14 -15.71 -6.46
CA GLU A 153 -6.75 -16.20 -5.20
C GLU A 153 -5.73 -16.56 -4.09
N ASP A 154 -4.44 -16.59 -4.41
CA ASP A 154 -3.39 -17.02 -3.49
C ASP A 154 -2.97 -15.94 -2.48
N GLY A 155 -3.73 -15.90 -1.38
CA GLY A 155 -3.17 -15.72 -0.04
C GLY A 155 -2.84 -14.29 0.38
N THR A 156 -3.84 -13.58 0.90
CA THR A 156 -3.70 -12.22 1.43
C THR A 156 -4.20 -12.16 2.87
N VAL A 157 -3.50 -11.42 3.74
CA VAL A 157 -3.99 -11.03 5.08
C VAL A 157 -3.82 -9.52 5.17
N SER A 158 -4.90 -8.83 5.54
CA SER A 158 -4.87 -7.39 5.82
C SER A 158 -4.19 -7.14 7.17
N GLU A 159 -3.19 -6.26 7.20
CA GLU A 159 -2.54 -5.77 8.43
C GLU A 159 -2.52 -4.23 8.39
N ASP A 160 -2.96 -3.58 9.48
CA ASP A 160 -2.96 -2.12 9.55
C ASP A 160 -1.55 -1.57 9.76
N ILE A 161 -0.97 -0.98 8.71
CA ILE A 161 0.36 -0.34 8.78
C ILE A 161 0.21 1.16 8.98
N SER A 162 0.75 1.67 10.10
CA SER A 162 0.69 3.10 10.43
C SER A 162 1.66 3.95 9.61
N LYS A 163 1.21 5.16 9.23
CA LYS A 163 2.03 6.23 8.59
C LYS A 163 3.35 6.51 9.33
N LYS A 164 3.39 6.32 10.65
CA LYS A 164 4.60 6.53 11.48
C LYS A 164 5.78 5.63 11.09
N GLN A 165 5.55 4.53 10.38
CA GLN A 165 6.62 3.64 9.91
C GLN A 165 7.31 4.14 8.63
N PHE A 166 6.81 5.21 8.02
CA PHE A 166 7.30 5.75 6.73
C PHE A 166 7.97 7.11 6.85
N VAL A 167 7.81 7.76 8.00
CA VAL A 167 8.50 8.99 8.37
C VAL A 167 9.59 8.56 9.35
N SER A 168 10.77 8.23 8.84
CA SER A 168 11.96 8.31 9.68
C SER A 168 12.20 9.80 9.97
N ASP A 169 12.45 10.14 11.24
CA ASP A 169 12.82 11.49 11.69
C ASP A 169 13.94 12.11 10.84
#